data_AF-A0A846PAA9-F1
#
_entry.id   AF-A0A846PAA9-F1
#
_cell.length_a   1.000
_cell.length_b   1.000
_cell.length_c   1.000
_cell.angle_alpha   90.00
_cell.angle_beta   90.00
_cell.angle_gamma   90.00
#
_symmetry.space_group_name_H-M   'P 1'
#
loop_
_entity.id
_entity.type
_entity.pdbx_description
1 polymer ?
#
loop_
_entity_poly.entity_id
_entity_poly.type
_entity_poly.pdbx_seq_one_letter_code
_entity_poly.pdbx_strand_id
1 'polypeptide(L)'
;MFGLRYLTHVVTLELDEQKCNGCRMCVEVCPHAVFEIVEKRAKIIDRDACMECGACAMNCPEGALVVNAGVGCATAVITGAIRGTEPTCDCAADPDCC
;
A
#
# COMPACT_ATOMS: atom_id res chain seq x y z
N MET A 1 -3.32 7.49 17.16
CA MET A 1 -3.69 6.06 17.05
C MET A 1 -2.40 5.24 16.97
N PHE A 2 -1.65 5.12 18.07
CA PHE A 2 -0.24 4.65 18.09
C PHE A 2 -0.06 3.23 18.65
N GLY A 3 -1.08 2.36 18.54
CA GLY A 3 -1.14 1.13 19.36
C GLY A 3 -1.22 -0.22 18.64
N LEU A 4 -1.45 -0.27 17.33
CA LEU A 4 -1.69 -1.53 16.61
C LEU A 4 -0.68 -1.67 15.45
N ARG A 5 0.59 -1.88 15.78
CA ARG A 5 1.59 -2.32 14.79
C ARG A 5 1.66 -3.84 14.83
N TYR A 6 1.20 -4.49 13.76
CA TYR A 6 1.20 -5.96 13.67
C TYR A 6 2.61 -6.50 13.41
N LEU A 7 3.29 -6.00 12.38
CA LEU A 7 4.65 -6.40 11.97
C LEU A 7 5.38 -5.20 11.36
N THR A 8 6.67 -5.02 11.70
CA THR A 8 7.52 -3.93 11.17
C THR A 8 8.28 -4.38 9.93
N HIS A 9 8.57 -3.44 9.02
CA HIS A 9 9.39 -3.66 7.82
C HIS A 9 8.83 -4.65 6.78
N VAL A 10 7.52 -4.92 6.80
CA VAL A 10 6.87 -5.85 5.87
C VAL A 10 6.14 -5.15 4.71
N VAL A 11 5.85 -3.86 4.86
CA VAL A 11 5.07 -3.14 3.85
C VAL A 11 5.91 -2.89 2.59
N THR A 12 5.23 -2.76 1.46
CA THR A 12 5.80 -2.56 0.12
C THR A 12 5.80 -1.10 -0.31
N LEU A 13 5.31 -0.18 0.54
CA LEU A 13 5.19 1.23 0.24
C LEU A 13 6.55 1.87 -0.10
N GLU A 14 6.60 2.53 -1.26
CA GLU A 14 7.74 3.31 -1.75
C GLU A 14 7.29 4.68 -2.30
N LEU A 15 8.16 5.68 -2.14
CA LEU A 15 7.98 7.06 -2.61
C LEU A 15 9.18 7.49 -3.45
N ASP A 16 8.92 7.90 -4.68
CA ASP A 16 9.87 8.60 -5.55
C ASP A 16 9.81 10.11 -5.28
N GLU A 17 10.76 10.61 -4.50
CA GLU A 17 10.81 12.03 -4.14
C GLU A 17 11.02 12.96 -5.34
N GLN A 18 11.64 12.47 -6.44
CA GLN A 18 11.92 13.29 -7.62
C GLN A 18 10.63 13.60 -8.38
N LYS A 19 9.72 12.63 -8.47
CA LYS A 19 8.39 12.79 -9.09
C LYS A 19 7.41 13.55 -8.22
N CYS A 20 7.61 13.61 -6.90
CA CYS A 20 6.68 14.27 -6.00
C CYS A 20 6.60 15.79 -6.23
N ASN A 21 5.45 16.30 -6.63
CA ASN A 21 5.20 17.74 -6.81
C ASN A 21 4.68 18.46 -5.54
N GLY A 22 4.45 17.73 -4.45
CA GLY A 22 3.95 18.32 -3.20
C GLY A 22 2.45 18.58 -3.13
N CYS A 23 1.62 18.00 -4.00
CA CYS A 23 0.17 18.21 -4.07
C CYS A 23 -0.63 17.78 -2.82
N ARG A 24 -0.01 17.05 -1.87
CA ARG A 24 -0.59 16.64 -0.57
C ARG A 24 -1.73 15.62 -0.62
N MET A 25 -2.14 15.13 -1.79
CA MET A 25 -3.19 14.11 -1.91
C MET A 25 -2.92 12.87 -1.04
N CYS A 26 -1.67 12.41 -0.95
CA CYS A 26 -1.29 11.27 -0.12
C CYS A 26 -1.54 11.50 1.38
N VAL A 27 -1.45 12.74 1.87
CA VAL A 27 -1.75 13.10 3.25
C VAL A 27 -3.26 13.08 3.50
N GLU A 28 -4.04 13.59 2.54
CA GLU A 28 -5.50 13.67 2.66
C GLU A 28 -6.18 12.30 2.62
N VAL A 29 -5.73 11.40 1.74
CA VAL A 29 -6.37 10.10 1.53
C VAL A 29 -5.86 8.99 2.46
N CYS A 30 -4.79 9.23 3.23
CA CYS A 30 -4.21 8.20 4.10
C CYS A 30 -4.91 8.19 5.47
N PRO A 31 -5.77 7.20 5.79
CA PRO A 31 -6.47 7.15 7.07
C PRO A 31 -5.52 6.90 8.26
N HIS A 32 -4.30 6.45 7.99
CA HIS A 32 -3.31 6.06 9.00
C HIS A 32 -2.22 7.13 9.20
N ALA A 33 -2.34 8.29 8.53
CA ALA A 33 -1.39 9.40 8.65
C ALA A 33 0.09 9.00 8.42
N VAL A 34 0.33 8.18 7.40
CA VAL A 34 1.68 7.67 7.04
C VAL A 34 2.59 8.77 6.48
N PHE A 35 2.00 9.86 5.97
CA PHE A 35 2.70 10.91 5.22
C PHE A 35 2.61 12.26 5.90
N GLU A 36 3.67 13.06 5.75
CA GLU A 36 3.68 14.50 6.03
C GLU A 36 4.29 15.26 4.87
N ILE A 37 4.11 16.58 4.86
CA ILE A 37 4.76 17.48 3.90
C ILE A 37 5.95 18.15 4.57
N VAL A 38 7.15 17.84 4.09
CA VAL A 38 8.42 18.41 4.53
C VAL A 38 9.09 19.05 3.32
N GLU A 39 9.55 20.30 3.45
CA GLU A 39 10.24 21.01 2.35
C GLU A 39 9.44 21.02 1.03
N LYS A 40 8.12 21.16 1.13
CA LYS A 40 7.16 21.16 0.00
C LYS A 40 7.03 19.81 -0.73
N ARG A 41 7.57 18.71 -0.22
CA ARG A 41 7.39 17.36 -0.77
C ARG A 41 6.80 16.42 0.28
N ALA A 42 6.18 15.34 -0.18
CA ALA A 42 5.76 14.28 0.73
C ALA A 42 6.98 13.59 1.34
N LYS A 43 6.86 13.18 2.60
CA LYS A 43 7.77 12.25 3.28
C LYS A 43 6.97 11.18 4.00
N ILE A 44 7.49 9.97 4.03
CA ILE A 44 6.94 8.86 4.80
C ILE A 44 7.44 9.00 6.24
N ILE A 45 6.54 9.24 7.19
CA ILE A 45 6.87 9.41 8.61
C ILE A 45 6.64 8.14 9.44
N ASP A 46 5.68 7.31 9.04
CA ASP A 46 5.36 6.05 9.70
C ASP A 46 5.04 4.98 8.67
N ARG A 47 6.10 4.45 8.04
CA ARG A 47 5.98 3.44 6.99
C ARG A 47 5.22 2.20 7.49
N ASP A 48 5.49 1.75 8.70
CA ASP A 48 4.91 0.53 9.28
C ASP A 48 3.44 0.68 9.71
N ALA A 49 2.90 1.91 9.71
CA ALA A 49 1.46 2.13 9.86
C ALA A 49 0.68 1.92 8.56
N CYS A 50 1.36 1.77 7.41
CA CYS A 50 0.70 1.54 6.12
C CYS A 50 -0.01 0.18 6.12
N MET A 51 -1.32 0.19 5.85
CA MET A 51 -2.12 -1.03 5.69
C MET A 51 -2.23 -1.50 4.23
N GLU A 52 -1.40 -0.95 3.34
CA GLU A 52 -1.37 -1.30 1.91
C GLU A 52 -2.73 -1.18 1.20
N CYS A 53 -3.52 -0.17 1.56
CA CYS A 53 -4.84 0.05 0.95
C CYS A 53 -4.81 0.65 -0.46
N GLY A 54 -3.64 1.09 -0.96
CA GLY A 54 -3.50 1.66 -2.31
C GLY A 54 -4.01 3.09 -2.51
N ALA A 55 -4.75 3.67 -1.57
CA ALA A 55 -5.38 4.98 -1.74
C ALA A 55 -4.41 6.10 -2.16
N CYS A 56 -3.21 6.13 -1.57
CA CYS A 56 -2.20 7.13 -1.87
C CYS A 56 -1.61 7.00 -3.30
N ALA A 57 -1.41 5.77 -3.78
CA ALA A 57 -0.92 5.50 -5.13
C ALA A 57 -1.98 5.87 -6.19
N MET A 58 -3.24 5.48 -5.96
CA MET A 58 -4.35 5.79 -6.89
C MET A 58 -4.63 7.30 -7.04
N ASN A 59 -4.38 8.07 -5.99
CA ASN A 59 -4.65 9.52 -5.98
C ASN A 59 -3.39 10.37 -6.22
N CYS A 60 -2.24 9.76 -6.52
CA CYS A 60 -1.03 10.51 -6.84
C CYS A 60 -1.03 10.89 -8.33
N PRO A 61 -1.20 12.18 -8.69
CA PRO A 61 -1.26 12.59 -10.10
C PRO A 61 0.06 12.37 -10.84
N GLU A 62 1.18 12.36 -10.13
CA GLU A 62 2.53 12.18 -10.69
C GLU A 62 2.98 10.71 -10.72
N GLY A 63 2.19 9.79 -10.14
CA GLY A 63 2.62 8.40 -9.96
C GLY A 63 3.90 8.25 -9.13
N ALA A 64 4.10 9.12 -8.13
CA ALA A 64 5.27 9.13 -7.26
C ALA A 64 5.23 8.05 -6.16
N LEU A 65 4.09 7.39 -5.94
CA LEU A 65 3.89 6.42 -4.87
C LEU A 65 3.53 5.06 -5.44
N VAL A 66 4.18 4.01 -4.93
CA VAL A 66 3.91 2.62 -5.27
C VAL A 66 3.65 1.83 -4.00
N VAL A 67 2.65 0.95 -4.05
CA VAL A 67 2.34 -0.01 -2.99
C VAL A 67 1.61 -1.18 -3.61
N ASN A 68 1.95 -2.40 -3.21
CA ASN A 68 1.23 -3.59 -3.63
C ASN A 68 -0.06 -3.69 -2.80
N ALA A 69 -1.13 -3.11 -3.34
CA ALA A 69 -2.40 -3.06 -2.63
C ALA A 69 -3.09 -4.42 -2.60
N GLY A 70 -3.73 -4.75 -1.48
CA GLY A 70 -4.51 -5.97 -1.32
C GLY A 70 -4.10 -6.79 -0.11
N VAL A 71 -4.83 -7.89 0.13
CA VAL A 71 -4.59 -8.77 1.30
C VAL A 71 -3.71 -9.98 0.96
N GLY A 72 -3.13 -10.02 -0.24
CA GLY A 72 -2.15 -10.99 -0.71
C GLY A 72 -2.49 -12.44 -0.36
N CYS A 73 -1.81 -12.96 0.67
CA CYS A 73 -1.95 -14.33 1.16
C CYS A 73 -3.35 -14.64 1.73
N ALA A 74 -4.05 -13.67 2.32
CA ALA A 74 -5.38 -13.91 2.86
C ALA A 74 -6.38 -14.19 1.74
N THR A 75 -6.27 -13.51 0.59
CA THR A 75 -7.11 -13.79 -0.59
C THR A 75 -6.88 -15.21 -1.08
N ALA A 76 -5.62 -15.64 -1.20
CA ALA A 76 -5.27 -16.97 -1.65
C ALA A 76 -5.85 -18.06 -0.73
N VAL A 77 -5.72 -17.88 0.59
CA VAL A 77 -6.26 -18.82 1.59
C VAL A 77 -7.79 -18.87 1.54
N ILE A 78 -8.46 -17.72 1.52
CA ILE A 78 -9.93 -17.63 1.47
C ILE A 78 -10.46 -18.27 0.19
N THR A 79 -9.84 -17.95 -0.95
CA THR A 79 -10.28 -18.47 -2.26
C THR A 79 -10.04 -19.96 -2.38
N GLY A 80 -8.88 -20.46 -1.92
CA GLY A 80 -8.59 -21.89 -1.87
C GLY A 80 -9.60 -22.65 -1.00
N ALA A 81 -9.95 -22.09 0.16
CA ALA A 81 -10.99 -22.67 1.02
C ALA A 81 -12.39 -22.70 0.35
N ILE A 82 -12.76 -21.64 -0.38
CA ILE A 82 -14.06 -21.58 -1.09
C ILE A 82 -14.10 -22.54 -2.28
N ARG A 83 -13.03 -22.61 -3.07
CA ARG A 83 -12.96 -23.41 -4.30
C ARG A 83 -12.54 -24.86 -4.07
N GLY A 84 -12.07 -25.20 -2.87
CA GLY A 84 -11.48 -26.51 -2.57
C GLY A 84 -10.14 -26.75 -3.25
N THR A 85 -9.42 -25.67 -3.59
CA THR A 85 -8.12 -25.72 -4.27
C THR A 85 -6.99 -25.34 -3.30
N GLU A 86 -5.77 -25.80 -3.58
CA GLU A 86 -4.60 -25.38 -2.78
C GLU A 86 -4.37 -23.87 -2.91
N PRO A 87 -4.07 -23.16 -1.80
CA PRO A 87 -3.76 -21.73 -1.87
C PRO A 87 -2.45 -21.50 -2.61
N THR A 88 -2.50 -20.75 -3.72
CA THR A 88 -1.29 -20.30 -4.42
C THR A 88 -1.24 -18.77 -4.39
N CYS A 89 -0.07 -18.23 -4.07
CA CYS A 89 0.20 -16.79 -4.14
C CYS A 89 0.62 -16.36 -5.56
N ASP A 90 0.50 -17.26 -6.52
CA ASP A 90 1.10 -17.16 -7.84
C ASP A 90 0.20 -16.33 -8.77
N CYS A 91 0.04 -15.03 -8.48
CA CYS A 91 -0.57 -14.08 -9.41
C CYS A 91 0.21 -13.94 -10.74
N ALA A 92 1.31 -14.67 -10.93
CA ALA A 92 2.09 -14.65 -12.18
C ALA A 92 1.39 -15.37 -13.35
N ALA A 93 0.37 -16.20 -13.10
CA ALA A 93 -0.26 -17.04 -14.12
C ALA A 93 -1.72 -16.67 -14.46
N ASP A 94 -2.35 -15.77 -13.69
CA ASP A 94 -3.77 -15.43 -13.87
C ASP A 94 -3.96 -13.94 -14.21
N PRO A 95 -4.38 -13.60 -15.45
CA PRO A 95 -4.67 -12.22 -15.83
C PRO A 95 -5.87 -11.61 -15.09
N ASP A 96 -6.66 -12.42 -14.37
CA ASP A 96 -7.76 -11.96 -13.52
C ASP A 96 -7.32 -11.73 -12.04
N CYS A 97 -6.02 -11.91 -11.71
CA CYS A 97 -5.43 -11.54 -10.41
C CYS A 97 -5.21 -10.01 -10.35
N CYS A 98 -6.32 -9.26 -10.29
CA CYS A 98 -6.36 -7.85 -9.87
C CYS A 98 -7.03 -7.73 -8.50
#